data_AF-A0A9W7BFA2-F1
#
_entry.id   AF-A0A9W7BFA2-F1
#
_cell.length_a   1.000
_cell.length_b   1.000
_cell.length_c   1.000
_cell.angle_alpha   90.00
_cell.angle_beta   90.00
_cell.angle_gamma   90.00
#
_symmetry.space_group_name_H-M   'P 1'
#
loop_
_entity.id
_entity.type
_entity.pdbx_description
1 polymer ?
#
loop_
_entity_poly.entity_id
_entity_poly.type
_entity_poly.pdbx_seq_one_letter_code
_entity_poly.pdbx_strand_id
1 'polypeptide(L)'
;MYVANHCSWMDIPFIAMSIGIRKNYKIIAKSELLKVPILGEAISVGENITVDRGSRKSQVKTYKEGLGWLREGVSLCTFPEGTRSRDGRLQAFKRGAFKMAEKTGAVIVPISISYCHILNPVDWVFPIRPARGIPVRVHVHDPIETVGKTEDDIVEVVQRTLCEALPECQQ
;
A
#
# COMPACT_ATOMS: atom_id res chain seq x y z
N MET A 1 -5.22 4.88 8.16
CA MET A 1 -4.17 4.34 7.25
C MET A 1 -4.80 3.28 6.36
N TYR A 2 -4.48 3.27 5.07
CA TYR A 2 -4.85 2.20 4.16
C TYR A 2 -3.66 1.27 3.97
N VAL A 3 -3.85 -0.03 4.16
CA VAL A 3 -2.79 -1.04 4.04
C VAL A 3 -3.26 -2.10 3.06
N ALA A 4 -2.57 -2.24 1.94
CA ALA A 4 -2.97 -3.14 0.87
C ALA A 4 -1.84 -4.10 0.48
N ASN A 5 -2.19 -5.30 0.02
CA ASN A 5 -1.22 -6.14 -0.68
C ASN A 5 -0.83 -5.51 -2.02
N HIS A 6 0.33 -5.88 -2.56
CA HIS A 6 0.91 -5.25 -3.74
C HIS A 6 1.29 -6.30 -4.78
N CYS A 7 0.66 -6.26 -5.94
CA CYS A 7 0.93 -7.20 -7.02
C CYS A 7 0.95 -6.54 -8.42
N SER A 8 0.63 -5.25 -8.53
CA SER A 8 0.61 -4.56 -9.82
C SER A 8 0.81 -3.05 -9.71
N TRP A 9 1.15 -2.41 -10.84
CA TRP A 9 1.02 -0.95 -10.98
C TRP A 9 -0.43 -0.48 -10.85
N MET A 10 -1.38 -1.32 -11.26
CA MET A 10 -2.81 -0.99 -11.26
C MET A 10 -3.44 -0.98 -9.86
N ASP A 11 -2.72 -1.45 -8.83
CA ASP A 11 -3.20 -1.43 -7.45
C ASP A 11 -3.55 -0.01 -7.00
N ILE A 12 -2.72 0.99 -7.35
CA ILE A 12 -2.92 2.38 -6.96
C ILE A 12 -4.20 2.97 -7.58
N PRO A 13 -4.41 2.90 -8.92
CA PRO A 13 -5.68 3.29 -9.53
C PRO A 13 -6.91 2.58 -8.92
N PHE A 14 -6.82 1.27 -8.69
CA PHE A 14 -7.93 0.50 -8.14
C PHE A 14 -8.27 0.88 -6.69
N ILE A 15 -7.26 1.12 -5.86
CA ILE A 15 -7.47 1.68 -4.51
C ILE A 15 -8.13 3.05 -4.63
N ALA A 16 -7.58 3.96 -5.44
CA ALA A 16 -8.11 5.31 -5.60
C ALA A 16 -9.58 5.32 -6.03
N MET A 17 -9.98 4.42 -6.93
CA MET A 17 -11.38 4.24 -7.33
C MET A 17 -12.25 3.70 -6.18
N SER A 18 -11.71 2.83 -5.33
CA SER A 18 -12.46 2.15 -4.26
C SER A 18 -12.66 3.03 -3.02
N ILE A 19 -11.63 3.75 -2.58
CA ILE A 19 -11.68 4.61 -1.39
C ILE A 19 -12.08 6.07 -1.70
N GLY A 20 -12.10 6.43 -2.98
CA GLY A 20 -12.49 7.74 -3.50
C GLY A 20 -11.29 8.60 -3.92
N ILE A 21 -11.26 8.96 -5.20
CA ILE A 21 -10.17 9.72 -5.84
C ILE A 21 -9.95 11.12 -5.25
N ARG A 22 -10.95 11.67 -4.55
CA ARG A 22 -10.88 13.00 -3.91
C ARG A 22 -10.37 12.97 -2.47
N LYS A 23 -10.09 11.79 -1.90
CA LYS A 23 -9.55 11.72 -0.54
C LYS A 23 -8.08 12.16 -0.56
N ASN A 24 -7.71 13.02 0.38
CA ASN A 24 -6.32 13.41 0.57
C ASN A 24 -5.60 12.31 1.37
N TYR A 25 -4.81 11.50 0.67
CA TYR A 25 -3.92 10.53 1.28
C TYR A 25 -2.54 10.59 0.61
N LYS A 26 -1.49 10.29 1.37
CA LYS A 26 -0.13 10.21 0.85
C LYS A 26 0.28 8.75 0.67
N ILE A 27 0.97 8.45 -0.43
CA ILE A 27 1.55 7.15 -0.73
C ILE A 27 3.03 7.19 -0.35
N ILE A 28 3.55 6.08 0.17
CA ILE A 28 5.01 5.90 0.34
C ILE A 28 5.57 5.29 -0.95
N ALA A 29 6.16 6.12 -1.80
CA ALA A 29 6.69 5.75 -3.10
C ALA A 29 8.21 5.52 -3.07
N LYS A 30 8.70 4.64 -3.94
CA LYS A 30 10.14 4.43 -4.16
C LYS A 30 10.74 5.70 -4.80
N SER A 31 11.84 6.22 -4.26
CA SER A 31 12.40 7.52 -4.68
C SER A 31 12.81 7.56 -6.15
N GLU A 32 13.23 6.44 -6.73
CA GLU A 32 13.58 6.36 -8.15
C GLU A 32 12.38 6.58 -9.09
N LEU A 33 11.14 6.45 -8.59
CA LEU A 33 9.93 6.75 -9.38
C LEU A 33 9.78 8.23 -9.70
N LEU A 34 10.46 9.11 -8.97
CA LEU A 34 10.52 10.54 -9.29
C LEU A 34 11.12 10.82 -10.68
N LYS A 35 11.90 9.87 -11.22
CA LYS A 35 12.52 9.98 -12.55
C LYS A 35 11.60 9.57 -13.70
N VAL A 36 10.45 8.96 -13.40
CA VAL A 36 9.51 8.48 -14.42
C VAL A 36 8.66 9.65 -14.91
N PRO A 37 8.60 9.96 -16.22
CA PRO A 37 7.76 11.04 -16.73
C PRO A 37 6.29 10.87 -16.33
N ILE A 38 5.60 11.97 -16.04
CA ILE A 38 4.20 12.04 -15.56
C ILE A 38 4.03 11.47 -14.14
N LEU A 39 4.50 10.25 -13.87
CA LEU A 39 4.39 9.61 -12.55
C LEU A 39 5.20 10.35 -11.48
N GLY A 40 6.45 10.73 -11.78
CA GLY A 40 7.30 11.44 -10.84
C GLY A 40 6.76 12.83 -10.50
N GLU A 41 6.15 13.49 -11.48
CA GLU A 41 5.46 14.76 -11.29
C GLU A 41 4.20 14.58 -10.43
N ALA A 42 3.39 13.57 -10.70
CA ALA A 42 2.21 13.25 -9.88
C ALA A 42 2.59 12.91 -8.43
N ILE A 43 3.69 12.17 -8.22
CA ILE A 43 4.23 11.89 -6.88
C ILE A 43 4.59 13.20 -6.18
N SER A 44 5.28 14.11 -6.88
CA SER A 44 5.76 15.38 -6.32
C SER A 44 4.63 16.36 -6.03
N VAL A 45 3.70 16.57 -6.98
CA VAL A 45 2.54 17.46 -6.84
C VAL A 45 1.58 16.95 -5.76
N GLY A 46 1.43 15.63 -5.65
CA GLY A 46 0.66 15.02 -4.56
C GLY A 46 1.36 15.06 -3.20
N GLU A 47 2.59 15.58 -3.12
CA GLU A 47 3.46 15.58 -1.94
C GLU A 47 3.54 14.20 -1.28
N ASN A 48 3.67 13.17 -2.11
CA ASN A 48 3.80 11.80 -1.64
C ASN A 48 5.16 11.59 -0.98
N ILE A 49 5.19 10.76 0.05
CA ILE A 49 6.40 10.48 0.82
C ILE A 49 7.29 9.58 -0.04
N THR A 50 8.58 9.93 -0.17
CA THR A 50 9.52 9.14 -0.97
C THR A 50 10.55 8.44 -0.09
N VAL A 51 10.83 7.18 -0.41
CA VAL A 51 11.79 6.34 0.31
C VAL A 51 12.83 5.76 -0.63
N ASP A 52 14.10 6.02 -0.33
CA ASP A 52 15.23 5.22 -0.79
C ASP A 52 15.41 4.06 0.19
N ARG A 53 15.12 2.86 -0.29
CA ARG A 53 15.15 1.65 0.54
C ARG A 53 16.56 1.17 0.85
N GLY A 54 17.58 1.60 0.10
CA GLY A 54 18.99 1.33 0.40
C GLY A 54 19.56 2.27 1.48
N SER A 55 18.89 3.38 1.77
CA SER A 55 19.38 4.40 2.69
C SER A 55 18.62 4.41 4.01
N ARG A 56 19.26 3.97 5.09
CA ARG A 56 18.71 4.05 6.46
C ARG A 56 18.31 5.48 6.83
N LYS A 57 19.09 6.48 6.38
CA LYS A 57 18.76 7.90 6.59
C LYS A 57 17.44 8.27 5.90
N SER A 58 17.24 7.81 4.66
CA SER A 58 15.98 8.04 3.92
C SER A 58 14.80 7.35 4.59
N GLN A 59 14.97 6.10 5.04
CA GLN A 59 13.92 5.37 5.77
C GLN A 59 13.50 6.08 7.07
N VAL A 60 14.46 6.61 7.85
CA VAL A 60 14.16 7.39 9.06
C VAL A 60 13.45 8.70 8.72
N LYS A 61 13.84 9.39 7.64
CA LYS A 61 13.14 10.58 7.16
C LYS A 61 11.69 10.25 6.79
N THR A 62 11.49 9.22 5.98
CA THR A 62 10.18 8.70 5.55
C THR A 62 9.29 8.40 6.76
N TYR A 63 9.84 7.73 7.77
CA TYR A 63 9.12 7.41 9.00
C TYR A 63 8.68 8.68 9.74
N LYS A 64 9.57 9.65 9.93
CA LYS A 64 9.23 10.93 10.60
C LYS A 64 8.17 11.72 9.84
N GLU A 65 8.28 11.75 8.51
CA GLU A 65 7.33 12.44 7.63
C GLU A 65 5.95 11.77 7.69
N GLY A 66 5.90 10.43 7.64
CA GLY A 66 4.65 9.68 7.80
C GLY A 66 3.98 9.90 9.15
N LEU A 67 4.76 9.94 10.25
CA LEU A 67 4.23 10.32 11.57
C LEU A 67 3.68 11.75 11.60
N GLY A 68 4.28 12.68 10.85
CA GLY A 68 3.79 14.07 10.73
C GLY A 68 2.42 14.11 10.09
N TRP A 69 2.31 13.54 8.88
CA TRP A 69 1.05 13.48 8.14
C TRP A 69 -0.08 12.80 8.93
N LEU A 70 0.20 11.69 9.61
CA LEU A 70 -0.80 10.99 10.42
C LEU A 70 -1.31 11.85 11.59
N ARG A 71 -0.44 12.64 12.22
CA ARG A 71 -0.84 13.56 13.31
C ARG A 71 -1.67 14.73 12.80
N GLU A 72 -1.46 15.14 11.55
CA GLU A 72 -2.25 16.17 10.88
C GLU A 72 -3.59 15.62 10.35
N GLY A 73 -3.90 14.35 10.59
CA GLY A 73 -5.13 13.69 10.14
C GLY A 73 -5.10 13.27 8.67
N VAL A 74 -3.96 13.34 8.00
CA VAL A 74 -3.79 12.90 6.62
C VAL A 74 -3.52 11.39 6.60
N SER A 75 -4.31 10.67 5.81
CA SER A 75 -4.17 9.22 5.69
C SER A 75 -2.92 8.84 4.90
N LEU A 76 -2.26 7.76 5.30
CA LEU A 76 -1.24 7.11 4.47
C LEU A 76 -1.81 5.89 3.77
N CYS A 77 -1.46 5.68 2.51
CA CYS A 77 -1.69 4.45 1.76
C CYS A 77 -0.36 3.72 1.58
N THR A 78 -0.27 2.49 2.07
CA THR A 78 0.99 1.74 2.14
C THR A 78 0.84 0.31 1.67
N PHE A 79 1.94 -0.21 1.13
CA PHE A 79 2.08 -1.58 0.68
C PHE A 79 3.18 -2.24 1.54
N PRO A 80 2.82 -2.98 2.60
CA PRO A 80 3.77 -3.39 3.62
C PRO A 80 4.77 -4.43 3.10
N GLU A 81 4.47 -5.16 2.03
CA GLU A 81 5.41 -6.05 1.33
C GLU A 81 6.64 -5.30 0.79
N GLY A 82 6.47 -4.00 0.51
CA GLY A 82 7.48 -3.15 -0.11
C GLY A 82 7.64 -3.43 -1.61
N THR A 83 7.57 -4.66 -2.08
CA THR A 83 7.65 -4.96 -3.52
C THR A 83 6.36 -5.58 -4.03
N ARG A 84 6.14 -5.48 -5.35
CA ARG A 84 5.04 -6.16 -6.01
C ARG A 84 5.33 -7.65 -6.08
N SER A 85 4.32 -8.44 -5.74
CA SER A 85 4.32 -9.88 -5.91
C SER A 85 4.25 -10.24 -7.40
N ARG A 86 5.11 -11.16 -7.85
CA ARG A 86 5.18 -11.60 -9.25
C ARG A 86 4.09 -12.60 -9.59
N ASP A 87 3.74 -13.45 -8.65
CA ASP A 87 2.70 -14.48 -8.76
C ASP A 87 1.40 -14.07 -8.06
N GLY A 88 1.37 -12.88 -7.46
CA GLY A 88 0.20 -12.35 -6.77
C GLY A 88 0.02 -12.84 -5.34
N ARG A 89 0.92 -13.69 -4.83
CA ARG A 89 0.88 -14.17 -3.45
C ARG A 89 1.29 -13.09 -2.46
N LEU A 90 0.64 -13.07 -1.30
CA LEU A 90 0.95 -12.16 -0.21
C LEU A 90 2.37 -12.42 0.30
N GLN A 91 3.23 -11.41 0.28
CA GLN A 91 4.59 -11.53 0.80
C GLN A 91 4.71 -11.09 2.26
N ALA A 92 5.87 -11.41 2.85
CA ALA A 92 6.21 -10.99 4.20
C ALA A 92 6.21 -9.46 4.34
N PHE A 93 5.61 -8.99 5.44
CA PHE A 93 5.46 -7.56 5.69
C PHE A 93 6.72 -6.92 6.26
N LYS A 94 6.98 -5.69 5.82
CA LYS A 94 7.88 -4.75 6.47
C LYS A 94 7.14 -4.04 7.59
N ARG A 95 7.87 -3.83 8.67
CA ARG A 95 7.38 -3.31 9.95
C ARG A 95 7.07 -1.80 9.97
N GLY A 96 7.66 -1.02 9.06
CA GLY A 96 7.63 0.45 9.11
C GLY A 96 6.23 1.08 9.15
N ALA A 97 5.27 0.56 8.38
CA ALA A 97 3.90 1.07 8.39
C ALA A 97 3.21 0.82 9.75
N PHE A 98 3.42 -0.37 10.32
CA PHE A 98 2.81 -0.78 11.58
C PHE A 98 3.42 -0.05 12.78
N LYS A 99 4.73 0.27 12.78
CA LYS A 99 5.31 1.21 13.76
C LYS A 99 4.64 2.57 13.73
N MET A 100 4.34 3.09 12.54
CA MET A 100 3.68 4.38 12.42
C MET A 100 2.26 4.30 13.00
N ALA A 101 1.53 3.25 12.69
CA ALA A 101 0.18 3.01 13.21
C ALA A 101 0.17 2.88 14.73
N GLU A 102 1.00 2.01 15.30
CA GLU A 102 1.19 1.83 16.75
C GLU A 102 1.54 3.17 17.43
N LYS A 103 2.50 3.92 16.88
CA LYS A 103 2.99 5.16 17.50
C LYS A 103 1.97 6.30 17.46
N THR A 104 1.06 6.29 16.48
CA THR A 104 0.07 7.36 16.28
C THR A 104 -1.33 6.98 16.73
N GLY A 105 -1.59 5.69 17.00
CA GLY A 105 -2.94 5.18 17.20
C GLY A 105 -3.80 5.27 15.93
N ALA A 106 -3.19 5.37 14.75
CA ALA A 106 -3.94 5.49 13.51
C ALA A 106 -4.69 4.20 13.20
N VAL A 107 -6.01 4.30 12.99
CA VAL A 107 -6.86 3.19 12.54
C VAL A 107 -6.38 2.69 11.18
N ILE A 108 -6.30 1.36 11.00
CA ILE A 108 -5.90 0.74 9.74
C ILE A 108 -7.14 0.23 9.01
N VAL A 109 -7.26 0.51 7.72
CA VAL A 109 -8.25 -0.07 6.82
C VAL A 109 -7.50 -1.00 5.85
N PRO A 110 -7.58 -2.33 6.05
CA PRO A 110 -6.98 -3.29 5.13
C PRO A 110 -7.69 -3.29 3.78
N ILE A 111 -6.94 -3.53 2.70
CA ILE A 111 -7.48 -3.67 1.35
C ILE A 111 -6.85 -4.88 0.66
N SER A 112 -7.66 -5.88 0.32
CA SER A 112 -7.21 -7.04 -0.45
C SER A 112 -7.47 -6.83 -1.94
N ILE A 113 -6.43 -7.06 -2.75
CA ILE A 113 -6.45 -6.93 -4.21
C ILE A 113 -6.08 -8.28 -4.83
N SER A 114 -7.02 -8.86 -5.57
CA SER A 114 -6.87 -10.18 -6.21
C SER A 114 -6.70 -10.05 -7.72
N TYR A 115 -5.91 -10.96 -8.30
CA TYR A 115 -5.72 -11.14 -9.74
C TYR A 115 -5.17 -9.95 -10.56
N CYS A 116 -4.84 -8.83 -9.91
CA CYS A 116 -4.34 -7.63 -10.57
C CYS A 116 -2.99 -7.86 -11.30
N HIS A 117 -2.14 -8.74 -10.78
CA HIS A 117 -0.90 -9.19 -11.43
C HIS A 117 -1.12 -9.89 -12.79
N ILE A 118 -2.29 -10.50 -13.02
CA ILE A 118 -2.63 -11.13 -14.30
C ILE A 118 -2.88 -10.07 -15.36
N LEU A 119 -3.58 -8.99 -14.98
CA LEU A 119 -3.89 -7.84 -15.82
C LEU A 119 -2.61 -7.08 -16.21
N ASN A 120 -1.78 -6.78 -15.22
CA ASN A 120 -0.54 -6.05 -15.40
C ASN A 120 0.55 -6.69 -14.54
N PRO A 121 1.36 -7.60 -15.15
CA PRO A 121 2.53 -8.19 -14.51
C PRO A 121 3.59 -7.14 -14.16
N VAL A 122 4.41 -7.43 -13.16
CA VAL A 122 5.38 -6.51 -12.55
C VAL A 122 6.34 -5.85 -13.55
N ASP A 123 6.74 -6.59 -14.59
CA ASP A 123 7.74 -6.15 -15.58
C ASP A 123 7.15 -5.21 -16.66
N TRP A 124 5.84 -5.02 -16.67
CA TRP A 124 5.15 -4.18 -17.65
C TRP A 124 4.62 -2.91 -16.99
N VAL A 125 4.79 -1.75 -17.63
CA VAL A 125 4.31 -0.47 -17.10
C VAL A 125 2.81 -0.28 -17.34
N PHE A 126 2.28 -0.89 -18.40
CA PHE A 126 0.86 -0.83 -18.76
C PHE A 126 0.24 -2.24 -18.75
N PRO A 127 -1.10 -2.34 -18.58
CA PRO A 127 -1.81 -3.59 -18.74
C PRO A 127 -1.52 -4.25 -20.09
N ILE A 128 -1.14 -5.53 -20.07
CA ILE A 128 -0.78 -6.27 -21.28
C ILE A 128 -1.99 -6.92 -21.96
N ARG A 129 -3.15 -6.87 -21.29
CA ARG A 129 -4.41 -7.39 -21.79
C ARG A 129 -5.57 -6.59 -21.21
N PRO A 130 -6.72 -6.53 -21.90
CA PRO A 130 -7.92 -5.93 -21.33
C PRO A 130 -8.33 -6.66 -20.04
N ALA A 131 -8.93 -5.95 -19.09
CA ALA A 131 -9.50 -6.56 -17.87
C ALA A 131 -10.69 -7.49 -18.16
N ARG A 132 -11.17 -7.55 -19.41
CA ARG A 132 -12.28 -8.40 -19.82
C ARG A 132 -11.93 -9.87 -19.59
N GLY A 133 -12.64 -10.50 -18.65
CA GLY A 133 -12.44 -11.91 -18.28
C GLY A 133 -11.41 -12.14 -17.17
N ILE A 134 -10.75 -11.09 -16.65
CA ILE A 134 -9.90 -11.20 -15.45
C ILE A 134 -10.74 -10.70 -14.27
N PRO A 135 -10.99 -11.54 -13.25
CA PRO A 135 -11.84 -11.18 -12.13
C PRO A 135 -11.05 -10.34 -11.11
N VAL A 136 -10.51 -9.18 -11.51
CA VAL A 136 -9.84 -8.28 -10.55
C VAL A 136 -10.86 -7.88 -9.48
N ARG A 137 -10.49 -8.10 -8.21
CA ARG A 137 -11.32 -7.77 -7.04
C ARG A 137 -10.54 -6.86 -6.12
N VAL A 138 -11.22 -5.83 -5.62
CA VAL A 138 -10.74 -4.99 -4.53
C VAL A 138 -11.74 -5.15 -3.39
N HIS A 139 -11.28 -5.61 -2.25
CA HIS A 139 -12.08 -5.75 -1.05
C HIS A 139 -11.54 -4.78 0.00
N VAL A 140 -12.37 -3.81 0.42
CA VAL A 140 -12.05 -2.87 1.49
C VAL A 140 -12.66 -3.43 2.76
N HIS A 141 -11.80 -3.77 3.72
CA HIS A 141 -12.20 -4.41 4.97
C HIS A 141 -12.65 -3.39 6.02
N ASP A 142 -13.23 -3.89 7.10
CA ASP A 142 -13.56 -3.08 8.26
C ASP A 142 -12.32 -2.47 8.91
N PRO A 143 -12.44 -1.27 9.51
CA PRO A 143 -11.32 -0.62 10.18
C PRO A 143 -10.85 -1.41 11.41
N ILE A 144 -9.53 -1.50 11.57
CA ILE A 144 -8.84 -2.11 12.71
C ILE A 144 -8.29 -0.99 13.59
N GLU A 145 -8.82 -0.90 14.81
CA GLU A 145 -8.28 -0.07 15.88
C GLU A 145 -6.87 -0.54 16.27
N THR A 146 -5.94 0.41 16.43
CA THR A 146 -4.53 0.14 16.77
C THR A 146 -4.13 0.60 18.16
N VAL A 147 -4.97 1.42 18.81
CA VAL A 147 -4.74 1.87 20.18
C VAL A 147 -4.68 0.67 21.14
N GLY A 148 -3.60 0.59 21.91
CA GLY A 148 -3.37 -0.49 22.87
C GLY A 148 -2.88 -1.81 22.28
N LYS A 149 -2.62 -1.87 20.97
CA LYS A 149 -2.02 -3.03 20.29
C LYS A 149 -0.53 -2.81 20.03
N THR A 150 0.26 -3.88 20.10
CA THR A 150 1.67 -3.83 19.71
C THR A 150 1.82 -3.88 18.20
N GLU A 151 2.99 -3.50 17.69
CA GLU A 151 3.34 -3.69 16.27
C GLU A 151 3.04 -5.11 15.77
N ASP A 152 3.43 -6.14 16.53
CA ASP A 152 3.26 -7.55 16.13
C ASP A 152 1.78 -7.94 16.05
N ASP A 153 0.96 -7.52 17.02
CA ASP A 153 -0.48 -7.77 17.01
C ASP A 153 -1.13 -7.14 15.77
N ILE A 154 -0.72 -5.91 15.42
CA ILE A 154 -1.25 -5.20 14.27
C ILE A 154 -0.87 -5.93 12.98
N VAL A 155 0.38 -6.36 12.84
CA VAL A 155 0.86 -7.12 11.67
C VAL A 155 0.04 -8.39 11.51
N GLU A 156 -0.13 -9.18 12.57
CA GLU A 156 -0.86 -10.45 12.53
C GLU A 156 -2.32 -10.26 12.11
N VAL A 157 -3.02 -9.32 12.77
CA VAL A 157 -4.44 -9.07 12.48
C VAL A 157 -4.62 -8.55 11.05
N VAL A 158 -3.76 -7.64 10.59
CA VAL A 158 -3.84 -7.13 9.22
C VAL A 158 -3.55 -8.22 8.20
N GLN A 159 -2.52 -9.06 8.43
CA GLN A 159 -2.19 -10.15 7.53
C GLN A 159 -3.34 -11.16 7.42
N ARG A 160 -3.91 -11.57 8.56
CA ARG A 160 -5.07 -12.46 8.60
C ARG A 160 -6.26 -11.85 7.84
N THR A 161 -6.59 -10.59 8.12
CA THR A 161 -7.70 -9.89 7.48
C THR A 161 -7.50 -9.81 5.96
N LEU A 162 -6.29 -9.53 5.49
CA LEU A 162 -6.01 -9.51 4.06
C LEU A 162 -6.25 -10.89 3.42
N CYS A 163 -5.84 -11.97 4.08
CA CYS A 163 -6.03 -13.33 3.59
C CYS A 163 -7.51 -13.75 3.48
N GLU A 164 -8.40 -13.26 4.35
CA GLU A 164 -9.84 -13.60 4.34
C GLU A 164 -10.52 -13.30 2.99
N ALA A 165 -10.09 -12.24 2.29
CA ALA A 165 -10.64 -11.85 0.99
C ALA A 165 -9.74 -12.25 -0.20
N LEU A 166 -8.52 -12.74 0.05
CA LEU A 166 -7.64 -13.24 -1.00
C LEU A 166 -7.99 -14.69 -1.35
N PRO A 167 -7.96 -15.07 -2.63
CA PRO A 167 -8.11 -16.48 -3.01
C PRO A 167 -6.93 -17.28 -2.48
N GLU A 168 -7.14 -18.56 -2.19
CA GLU A 168 -6.13 -19.45 -1.59
C GLU A 168 -4.80 -19.47 -2.37
N CYS A 169 -4.84 -19.37 -3.70
CA CYS A 169 -3.64 -19.29 -4.53
C CYS A 169 -2.83 -17.99 -4.39
N GLN A 170 -3.37 -16.97 -3.73
CA GLN A 170 -2.74 -15.68 -3.45
C GLN A 170 -2.50 -15.42 -1.96
N GLN A 171 -2.86 -16.37 -1.08
CA GLN A 171 -2.53 -16.32 0.35
C GLN A 171 -1.07 -16.73 0.59
#